data_AF-A0A2D6TMI6-F1
#
_entry.id   AF-A0A2D6TMI6-F1
#
_cell.length_a   1.000
_cell.length_b   1.000
_cell.length_c   1.000
_cell.angle_alpha   90.00
_cell.angle_beta   90.00
_cell.angle_gamma   90.00
#
_symmetry.space_group_name_H-M   'P 1'
#
loop_
_entity.id
_entity.type
_entity.pdbx_description
1 polymer ?
#
loop_
_entity_poly.entity_id
_entity_poly.type
_entity_poly.pdbx_seq_one_letter_code
_entity_poly.pdbx_strand_id
1 'polypeptide(L)'
;MAPMLIKDRWFGMAVPIVAMFISDVIIGFYSYQFVIYSSILAIALIAPMRKNYVRLGIMAVGGSVWFFITTNFAEWMIWDYYPKTIEGLITCYTLAIPFFKNTLISTCLFTGLLTFSIKYLEAVNKKTNHLISNLLARI
;
A
#
# COMPACT_ATOMS: atom_id res chain seq x y z
N MET A 1 4.02 1.89 -2.38
CA MET A 1 5.07 2.94 -2.52
C MET A 1 6.49 2.42 -2.34
N ALA A 2 6.75 1.46 -1.43
CA ALA A 2 8.12 0.99 -1.15
C ALA A 2 8.95 0.58 -2.40
N PRO A 3 8.41 -0.15 -3.39
CA PRO A 3 9.15 -0.45 -4.62
C PRO A 3 9.50 0.76 -5.51
N MET A 4 8.83 1.91 -5.33
CA MET A 4 9.16 3.15 -6.04
C MET A 4 10.31 3.91 -5.36
N LEU A 5 10.44 3.74 -4.03
CA LEU A 5 11.45 4.42 -3.21
C LEU A 5 12.77 3.67 -3.19
N ILE A 6 12.69 2.34 -3.20
CA ILE A 6 13.83 1.44 -3.13
C ILE A 6 14.13 0.96 -4.56
N LYS A 7 15.38 1.13 -4.99
CA LYS A 7 15.83 0.74 -6.34
C LYS A 7 15.62 -0.75 -6.60
N ASP A 8 15.86 -1.58 -5.60
CA ASP A 8 15.64 -3.03 -5.66
C ASP A 8 14.18 -3.39 -5.38
N ARG A 9 13.55 -4.09 -6.34
CA ARG A 9 12.13 -4.46 -6.24
C ARG A 9 11.88 -5.44 -5.10
N TRP A 10 12.73 -6.46 -4.97
CA TRP A 10 12.54 -7.53 -3.98
C TRP A 10 12.65 -6.97 -2.57
N PHE A 11 13.64 -6.12 -2.32
CA PHE A 11 13.76 -5.42 -1.05
C PHE A 11 12.56 -4.50 -0.80
N GLY A 12 12.12 -3.74 -1.80
CA GLY A 12 10.94 -2.88 -1.70
C GLY A 12 9.63 -3.64 -1.39
N MET A 13 9.49 -4.87 -1.89
CA MET A 13 8.37 -5.75 -1.57
C MET A 13 8.51 -6.41 -0.20
N ALA A 14 9.74 -6.75 0.21
CA ALA A 14 10.01 -7.38 1.49
C ALA A 14 9.65 -6.47 2.67
N VAL A 15 9.87 -5.15 2.56
CA VAL A 15 9.59 -4.19 3.64
C VAL A 15 8.19 -4.35 4.26
N PRO A 16 7.07 -4.24 3.51
CA PRO A 16 5.74 -4.39 4.11
C PRO A 16 5.45 -5.82 4.60
N ILE A 17 5.95 -6.84 3.91
CA ILE A 17 5.71 -8.25 4.28
C ILE A 17 6.41 -8.60 5.59
N VAL A 18 7.68 -8.23 5.74
CA VAL A 18 8.46 -8.46 6.95
C VAL A 18 7.91 -7.64 8.12
N ALA A 19 7.53 -6.38 7.88
CA ALA A 19 6.91 -5.55 8.92
C ALA A 19 5.61 -6.15 9.45
N MET A 20 4.74 -6.64 8.56
CA MET A 20 3.51 -7.33 8.95
C MET A 20 3.81 -8.63 9.71
N PHE A 21 4.76 -9.44 9.21
CA PHE A 21 5.18 -10.68 9.88
C PHE A 21 5.68 -10.45 11.31
N ILE A 22 6.55 -9.46 11.52
CA ILE A 22 7.02 -9.11 12.86
C ILE A 22 5.85 -8.69 13.75
N SER A 23 4.90 -7.92 13.20
CA SER A 23 3.72 -7.46 13.95
C SER A 23 2.84 -8.64 14.37
N ASP A 24 2.65 -9.62 13.49
CA ASP A 24 1.85 -10.81 13.75
C ASP A 24 2.52 -11.79 14.72
N VAL A 25 3.85 -11.86 14.73
CA VAL A 25 4.59 -12.60 15.76
C VAL A 25 4.32 -12.03 17.16
N ILE A 26 4.09 -10.71 17.26
CA ILE A 26 3.83 -10.02 18.53
C ILE A 26 2.34 -10.08 18.90
N ILE A 27 1.44 -9.84 17.94
CA ILE A 27 -0.02 -9.71 18.18
C ILE A 27 -0.73 -11.06 18.13
N GLY A 28 -0.26 -11.99 17.29
CA GLY A 28 -0.83 -13.31 17.07
C GLY A 28 -1.30 -13.53 15.63
N PHE A 29 -1.13 -14.77 15.14
CA PHE A 29 -1.60 -15.22 13.82
C PHE A 29 -3.07 -15.69 13.85
N TYR A 30 -3.77 -15.57 12.72
CA TYR A 30 -5.16 -16.02 12.55
C TYR A 30 -5.43 -16.67 11.19
N SER A 31 -6.58 -17.35 11.06
CA SER A 31 -6.84 -18.36 10.03
C SER A 31 -6.82 -17.90 8.56
N TYR A 32 -7.00 -16.61 8.29
CA TYR A 32 -7.04 -16.08 6.91
C TYR A 32 -5.87 -15.13 6.58
N GLN A 33 -4.83 -15.12 7.43
CA GLN A 33 -3.63 -14.31 7.24
C GLN A 33 -3.03 -14.47 5.84
N PHE A 34 -3.00 -15.70 5.33
CA PHE A 34 -2.42 -16.01 4.03
C PHE A 34 -3.01 -15.16 2.88
N VAL A 35 -4.32 -14.87 2.94
CA VAL A 35 -4.98 -14.02 1.95
C VAL A 35 -4.49 -12.58 2.06
N ILE A 36 -4.29 -12.07 3.27
CA ILE A 36 -3.78 -10.71 3.49
C ILE A 36 -2.35 -10.59 2.97
N TYR A 37 -1.48 -11.55 3.28
CA TYR A 37 -0.10 -11.58 2.81
C TYR A 37 -0.03 -11.64 1.28
N SER A 38 -0.81 -12.54 0.67
CA SER A 38 -0.84 -12.67 -0.79
C SER A 38 -1.41 -11.43 -1.48
N SER A 39 -2.44 -10.79 -0.92
CA SER A 39 -2.98 -9.53 -1.45
C SER A 39 -1.99 -8.38 -1.36
N ILE A 40 -1.29 -8.23 -0.24
CA ILE A 40 -0.24 -7.20 -0.10
C ILE A 40 0.92 -7.49 -1.06
N LEU A 41 1.32 -8.76 -1.21
CA LEU A 41 2.36 -9.16 -2.14
C LEU A 41 1.96 -8.86 -3.58
N ALA A 42 0.73 -9.16 -3.98
CA ALA A 42 0.20 -8.86 -5.31
C ALA A 42 0.23 -7.34 -5.60
N ILE A 43 -0.21 -6.53 -4.64
CA ILE A 43 -0.17 -5.06 -4.72
C ILE A 43 1.28 -4.57 -4.85
N ALA A 44 2.20 -5.14 -4.08
CA ALA A 44 3.62 -4.77 -4.11
C ALA A 44 4.30 -5.17 -5.43
N LEU A 45 3.95 -6.32 -6.01
CA LEU A 45 4.47 -6.81 -7.30
C LEU A 45 4.14 -5.87 -8.46
N ILE A 46 2.92 -5.35 -8.49
CA ILE A 46 2.47 -4.48 -9.58
C ILE A 46 2.91 -3.02 -9.36
N ALA A 47 3.24 -2.62 -8.14
CA ALA A 47 3.57 -1.25 -7.78
C ALA A 47 4.62 -0.61 -8.73
N PRO A 48 4.51 0.69 -9.03
CA PRO A 48 5.40 1.34 -9.98
C PRO A 48 6.83 1.43 -9.42
N MET A 49 7.82 1.04 -10.23
CA MET A 49 9.25 1.15 -9.88
C MET A 49 9.86 2.51 -10.22
N ARG A 50 9.25 3.23 -11.16
CA ARG A 50 9.71 4.55 -11.59
C ARG A 50 8.80 5.61 -10.98
N LYS A 51 9.37 6.78 -10.67
CA LYS A 51 8.62 7.94 -10.16
C LYS A 51 7.59 8.40 -11.19
N ASN A 52 6.36 7.95 -11.01
CA ASN A 52 5.19 8.39 -11.76
C ASN A 52 4.04 8.51 -10.76
N TYR A 53 3.78 9.73 -10.32
CA TYR A 53 2.83 10.01 -9.24
C TYR A 53 1.37 9.75 -9.66
N VAL A 54 1.05 9.93 -10.95
CA VAL A 54 -0.29 9.60 -11.47
C VAL A 54 -0.52 8.10 -11.43
N ARG A 55 0.43 7.32 -11.98
CA ARG A 55 0.38 5.86 -11.92
C ARG A 55 0.37 5.37 -10.48
N LEU A 56 1.16 5.99 -9.58
CA LEU A 56 1.15 5.65 -8.17
C LEU A 56 -0.24 5.81 -7.55
N GLY A 57 -0.92 6.94 -7.79
CA GLY A 57 -2.27 7.18 -7.27
C GLY A 57 -3.28 6.15 -7.78
N ILE A 58 -3.29 5.89 -9.09
CA ILE A 58 -4.17 4.88 -9.71
C ILE A 58 -3.93 3.50 -9.09
N MET A 59 -2.66 3.11 -8.94
CA MET A 59 -2.30 1.80 -8.40
C MET A 59 -2.54 1.69 -6.89
N ALA A 60 -2.45 2.79 -6.15
CA ALA A 60 -2.79 2.83 -4.73
C ALA A 60 -4.30 2.56 -4.53
N VAL A 61 -5.16 3.30 -5.25
CA VAL A 61 -6.62 3.08 -5.22
C VAL A 61 -6.98 1.69 -5.72
N GLY A 62 -6.38 1.25 -6.82
CA GLY A 62 -6.57 -0.11 -7.34
C GLY A 62 -6.14 -1.19 -6.35
N GLY A 63 -5.07 -0.94 -5.59
CA GLY A 63 -4.63 -1.82 -4.50
C GLY A 63 -5.65 -1.89 -3.35
N SER A 64 -6.26 -0.76 -2.97
CA SER A 64 -7.35 -0.76 -1.98
C SER A 64 -8.56 -1.57 -2.45
N VAL A 65 -8.95 -1.43 -3.70
CA VAL A 65 -10.06 -2.19 -4.31
C VAL A 65 -9.74 -3.68 -4.35
N TRP A 66 -8.53 -4.04 -4.78
CA TRP A 66 -8.06 -5.43 -4.80
C TRP A 66 -8.07 -6.05 -3.41
N PHE A 67 -7.53 -5.33 -2.42
CA PHE A 67 -7.52 -5.77 -1.03
C PHE A 67 -8.95 -6.00 -0.52
N PHE A 68 -9.84 -5.03 -0.74
CA PHE A 68 -11.24 -5.13 -0.34
C PHE A 68 -11.94 -6.36 -0.94
N ILE A 69 -11.78 -6.63 -2.23
CA ILE A 69 -12.40 -7.78 -2.87
C ILE A 69 -11.82 -9.09 -2.30
N THR A 70 -10.51 -9.22 -2.28
CA THR A 70 -9.86 -10.48 -1.90
C THR A 70 -10.07 -10.84 -0.43
N THR A 71 -9.96 -9.89 0.50
CA THR A 71 -10.07 -10.18 1.93
C THR A 71 -11.50 -10.46 2.36
N ASN A 72 -12.48 -9.71 1.83
CA ASN A 72 -13.89 -9.94 2.19
C ASN A 72 -14.43 -11.22 1.56
N PHE A 73 -14.00 -11.56 0.34
CA PHE A 73 -14.32 -12.86 -0.24
C PHE A 73 -13.77 -14.02 0.58
N ALA A 74 -12.51 -13.90 1.03
CA ALA A 74 -11.91 -14.90 1.90
C ALA A 74 -12.60 -14.98 3.26
N GLU A 75 -12.98 -13.84 3.85
CA GLU A 75 -13.73 -13.82 5.10
C GLU A 75 -15.07 -14.54 4.97
N TRP A 76 -15.84 -14.23 3.92
CA TRP A 76 -17.09 -14.94 3.61
C TRP A 76 -16.88 -16.43 3.37
N MET A 77 -15.78 -16.83 2.73
CA MET A 77 -15.49 -18.24 2.43
C MET A 77 -15.03 -19.01 3.67
N ILE A 78 -14.14 -18.44 4.48
CA ILE A 78 -13.46 -19.13 5.59
C ILE A 78 -14.31 -19.12 6.87
N TRP A 79 -15.00 -18.03 7.16
CA TRP A 79 -15.78 -17.89 8.39
C TRP A 79 -17.27 -18.10 8.17
N ASP A 80 -17.96 -18.59 9.19
CA ASP A 80 -19.40 -18.86 9.14
C ASP A 80 -20.25 -17.68 9.67
N TYR A 81 -19.72 -16.46 9.61
CA TYR A 81 -20.48 -15.24 9.96
C TYR A 81 -21.62 -14.96 8.99
N TYR A 82 -21.52 -15.47 7.76
CA TYR A 82 -22.49 -15.24 6.70
C TYR A 82 -22.85 -16.58 6.02
N PRO A 83 -24.11 -16.76 5.59
CA PRO A 83 -24.48 -17.92 4.78
C PRO A 83 -23.63 -18.03 3.52
N LYS A 84 -23.27 -19.26 3.13
CA LYS A 84 -22.53 -19.56 1.88
C LYS A 84 -23.46 -19.51 0.65
N THR A 85 -24.23 -18.43 0.54
CA THR A 85 -25.16 -18.13 -0.55
C THR A 85 -24.77 -16.79 -1.19
N ILE A 86 -25.33 -16.50 -2.36
CA ILE A 86 -25.13 -15.21 -3.04
C ILE A 86 -25.62 -14.05 -2.16
N GLU A 87 -26.74 -14.23 -1.45
CA GLU A 87 -27.25 -13.22 -0.52
C GLU A 87 -26.27 -12.97 0.64
N GLY A 88 -25.73 -14.02 1.25
CA GLY A 88 -24.73 -13.89 2.31
C GLY A 88 -23.44 -13.20 1.83
N LEU A 89 -23.03 -13.46 0.59
CA LEU A 89 -21.90 -12.77 -0.04
C LEU A 89 -22.19 -11.26 -0.20
N ILE A 90 -23.37 -10.90 -0.72
CA ILE A 90 -23.78 -9.50 -0.87
C ILE A 90 -23.83 -8.80 0.50
N THR A 91 -24.36 -9.46 1.53
CA THR A 91 -24.40 -8.93 2.90
C THR A 91 -22.99 -8.68 3.43
N CYS A 92 -22.08 -9.66 3.30
CA CYS A 92 -20.68 -9.53 3.73
C CYS A 92 -20.02 -8.29 3.12
N TYR A 93 -20.13 -8.11 1.80
CA TYR A 93 -19.56 -6.95 1.11
C TYR A 93 -20.23 -5.64 1.49
N THR A 94 -21.55 -5.64 1.67
CA THR A 94 -22.31 -4.43 2.04
C THR A 94 -21.87 -3.92 3.40
N LEU A 95 -21.73 -4.81 4.38
CA LEU A 95 -21.25 -4.46 5.72
C LEU A 95 -19.77 -4.06 5.74
N ALA A 96 -18.99 -4.48 4.75
CA ALA A 96 -17.60 -4.12 4.62
C ALA A 96 -17.36 -2.70 4.01
N ILE A 97 -18.37 -2.08 3.40
CA ILE A 97 -18.25 -0.75 2.74
C ILE A 97 -17.70 0.35 3.66
N PRO A 98 -18.12 0.49 4.93
CA PRO A 98 -17.56 1.51 5.83
C PRO A 98 -16.04 1.34 6.05
N PHE A 99 -15.57 0.10 6.15
CA PHE A 99 -14.13 -0.19 6.27
C PHE A 99 -13.39 0.16 4.98
N PHE A 100 -13.98 -0.14 3.82
CA PHE A 100 -13.41 0.23 2.54
C PHE A 100 -13.27 1.74 2.36
N LYS A 101 -14.27 2.51 2.81
CA LYS A 101 -14.20 3.98 2.84
C LYS A 101 -12.99 4.46 3.63
N ASN A 102 -12.77 3.91 4.83
CA ASN A 102 -11.61 4.26 5.66
C ASN A 102 -10.29 3.88 4.99
N THR A 103 -10.23 2.72 4.33
CA THR A 103 -9.06 2.27 3.56
C THR A 103 -8.75 3.22 2.41
N LEU A 104 -9.76 3.65 1.64
CA LEU A 104 -9.57 4.60 0.54
C LEU A 104 -9.09 5.96 1.03
N ILE A 105 -9.72 6.52 2.06
CA ILE A 105 -9.32 7.80 2.64
C ILE A 105 -7.87 7.73 3.11
N SER A 106 -7.53 6.70 3.89
CA SER A 106 -6.17 6.50 4.38
C SER A 106 -5.17 6.34 3.23
N THR A 107 -5.53 5.56 2.21
CA THR A 107 -4.68 5.34 1.04
C THR A 107 -4.38 6.64 0.30
N CYS A 108 -5.39 7.47 0.06
CA CYS A 108 -5.22 8.77 -0.58
C CYS A 108 -4.40 9.72 0.29
N LEU A 109 -4.68 9.79 1.59
CA LEU A 109 -3.97 10.66 2.53
C LEU A 109 -2.49 10.29 2.61
N PHE A 110 -2.15 9.03 2.90
CA PHE A 110 -0.75 8.61 3.04
C PHE A 110 0.00 8.65 1.71
N THR A 111 -0.63 8.29 0.60
CA THR A 111 0.00 8.38 -0.73
C THR A 111 0.28 9.83 -1.09
N GLY A 112 -0.67 10.74 -0.82
CA GLY A 112 -0.53 12.17 -1.06
C GLY A 112 0.54 12.81 -0.19
N LEU A 113 0.49 12.56 1.12
CA LEU A 113 1.45 13.09 2.09
C LEU A 113 2.89 12.66 1.73
N LEU A 114 3.12 11.36 1.52
CA LEU A 114 4.44 10.86 1.16
C LEU A 114 4.93 11.41 -0.18
N THR A 115 4.04 11.51 -1.17
CA THR A 115 4.38 12.10 -2.48
C THR A 115 4.79 13.57 -2.34
N PHE A 116 4.07 14.34 -1.53
CA PHE A 116 4.39 15.72 -1.25
C PHE A 116 5.74 15.86 -0.54
N SER A 117 5.98 15.05 0.51
CA SER A 117 7.24 15.03 1.24
C SER A 117 8.44 14.71 0.33
N ILE A 118 8.31 13.71 -0.56
CA ILE A 118 9.37 13.35 -1.51
C ILE A 118 9.68 14.52 -2.45
N LYS A 119 8.65 15.14 -3.04
CA LYS A 119 8.84 16.30 -3.94
C LYS A 119 9.48 17.48 -3.23
N TYR A 120 9.07 17.75 -1.99
CA TYR A 120 9.66 18.82 -1.18
C TYR A 120 11.15 18.57 -0.91
N LEU A 121 11.52 17.35 -0.50
CA LEU A 121 12.91 16.97 -0.27
C LEU A 121 13.76 17.06 -1.56
N GLU A 122 13.21 16.66 -2.71
CA GLU A 122 13.89 16.81 -4.01
C GLU A 122 14.15 18.27 -4.37
N ALA A 123 13.18 19.16 -4.12
CA ALA A 123 13.32 20.59 -4.38
C ALA A 123 14.38 21.22 -3.49
N VAL A 124 14.38 20.89 -2.20
CA VAL A 124 15.41 21.35 -1.24
C VAL A 124 16.79 20.84 -1.67
N ASN A 125 16.92 19.55 -1.98
CA ASN A 125 18.20 18.96 -2.39
C ASN A 125 18.77 19.60 -3.65
N LYS A 126 17.91 19.87 -4.66
CA LYS A 126 18.33 20.56 -5.89
C LYS A 126 18.84 21.98 -5.60
N LYS A 127 18.15 22.73 -4.74
CA LYS A 127 18.55 24.09 -4.34
C LYS A 127 19.89 24.07 -3.60
N THR A 128 20.07 23.15 -2.66
CA THR A 128 21.33 23.00 -1.90
C THR A 128 22.50 22.64 -2.81
N ASN A 129 22.33 21.67 -3.72
CA ASN A 129 23.39 21.30 -4.68
C ASN A 129 23.74 22.45 -5.63
N HIS A 130 22.76 23.24 -6.06
CA HIS A 130 23.03 24.44 -6.87
C HIS A 130 23.85 25.50 -6.10
N LEU A 131 23.53 25.72 -4.82
CA LEU A 131 24.29 26.64 -3.97
C LEU A 131 25.73 26.16 -3.76
N ILE A 132 25.94 24.87 -3.47
CA ILE A 132 27.27 24.28 -3.26
C ILE A 132 28.10 24.37 -4.54
N SER A 133 27.53 24.02 -5.70
CA SER A 133 28.24 24.11 -6.98
C SER A 133 28.61 25.56 -7.34
N ASN A 134 27.74 26.53 -7.08
CA ASN A 134 28.04 27.95 -7.29
C ASN A 134 29.13 28.47 -6.33
N LEU A 135 29.20 27.97 -5.08
CA LEU A 135 30.25 28.31 -4.14
C LEU A 135 31.60 27.71 -4.57
N LEU A 136 31.61 26.44 -4.96
CA LEU A 136 32.82 25.76 -5.45
C LEU A 136 33.35 26.39 -6.75
N ALA A 137 32.48 26.88 -7.63
CA ALA A 137 32.88 27.56 -8.86
C ALA A 137 33.47 28.97 -8.63
N ARG A 138 33.38 29.52 -7.41
CA ARG A 138 33.90 30.85 -7.04
C ARG A 138 35.22 30.78 -6.26
N ILE A 139 35.69 29.58 -5.90
CA ILE A 139 36.99 29.32 -5.27
C ILE A 139 37.95 28.85 -6.36
#